data_AF-A0A525I5H6-F1
#
_entry.id   AF-A0A525I5H6-F1
#
_cell.length_a   1.000
_cell.length_b   1.000
_cell.length_c   1.000
_cell.angle_alpha   90.00
_cell.angle_beta   90.00
_cell.angle_gamma   90.00
#
_symmetry.space_group_name_H-M   'P 1'
#
loop_
_entity.id
_entity.type
_entity.pdbx_description
1 polymer ?
#
loop_
_entity_poly.entity_id
_entity_poly.type
_entity_poly.pdbx_seq_one_letter_code
_entity_poly.pdbx_strand_id
1 'polypeptide(L)'
;EAHEVGPLDLFDNAAALTESRAKRIARSRAFQQRVTDLYQCRCAACGNAFRSPAGDLYEIEAAHIVPRGLKGADDARNGLALCRSHHWAFDRGLFGVGQSGGIEVPPKVAALRENRHLTPLVAQTLRPPTDPAFAPAKAALAWHWSNVFARNF
;
A
#
# COMPACT_ATOMS: atom_id res chain seq x y z
N GLU A 1 4.83 -16.65 8.33
CA GLU A 1 6.23 -16.60 7.85
C GLU A 1 7.04 -15.71 8.78
N ALA A 2 8.24 -16.16 9.18
CA ALA A 2 9.00 -15.66 10.34
C ALA A 2 9.58 -14.23 10.24
N HIS A 3 9.31 -13.47 9.17
CA HIS A 3 9.89 -12.13 8.96
C HIS A 3 9.21 -10.99 9.73
N GLU A 4 8.01 -11.20 10.28
CA GLU A 4 7.22 -10.10 10.86
C GLU A 4 7.16 -10.14 12.40
N VAL A 5 8.04 -10.93 13.03
CA VAL A 5 8.12 -11.11 14.50
C VAL A 5 9.10 -10.10 15.14
N GLY A 6 9.76 -9.26 14.33
CA GLY A 6 10.79 -8.30 14.76
C GLY A 6 10.59 -6.88 14.23
N PRO A 7 11.53 -5.95 14.55
CA PRO A 7 11.52 -4.61 13.99
C PRO A 7 11.56 -4.66 12.45
N LEU A 8 10.78 -3.80 11.80
CA LEU A 8 10.74 -3.72 10.34
C LEU A 8 12.05 -3.17 9.80
N ASP A 9 12.72 -3.92 8.92
CA ASP A 9 13.65 -3.33 7.94
C ASP A 9 12.83 -2.84 6.75
N LEU A 10 12.90 -1.54 6.45
CA LEU A 10 12.15 -0.95 5.34
C LEU A 10 12.61 -1.49 3.98
N PHE A 11 13.88 -1.89 3.90
CA PHE A 11 14.50 -2.33 2.67
C PHE A 11 14.92 -3.80 2.79
N ASP A 12 14.63 -4.58 1.76
CA ASP A 12 15.06 -5.96 1.63
C ASP A 12 16.56 -6.04 1.26
N ASN A 13 17.41 -5.63 2.21
CA ASN A 13 18.85 -5.64 2.07
C ASN A 13 19.43 -7.06 2.08
N ALA A 14 18.68 -8.01 2.67
CA ALA A 14 19.04 -9.41 2.75
C ALA A 14 18.67 -10.21 1.48
N ALA A 15 17.94 -9.61 0.53
CA ALA A 15 17.65 -10.24 -0.76
C ALA A 15 18.95 -10.68 -1.44
N ALA A 16 19.20 -11.99 -1.45
CA ALA A 16 20.34 -12.57 -2.13
C ALA A 16 20.34 -12.14 -3.61
N LEU A 17 21.49 -11.64 -4.07
CA LEU A 17 21.74 -11.26 -5.47
C LEU A 17 21.45 -12.42 -6.47
N THR A 18 21.38 -13.65 -5.97
CA THR A 18 21.16 -14.91 -6.70
C THR A 18 19.80 -15.58 -6.40
N GLU A 19 18.78 -14.84 -5.95
CA GLU A 19 17.45 -15.42 -5.77
C GLU A 19 16.83 -15.85 -7.11
N SER A 20 16.34 -17.09 -7.19
CA SER A 20 15.68 -17.61 -8.39
C SER A 20 14.38 -16.88 -8.70
N ARG A 21 14.03 -16.78 -9.99
CA ARG A 21 12.76 -16.17 -10.44
C ARG A 21 11.54 -16.79 -9.76
N ALA A 22 11.54 -18.11 -9.55
CA ALA A 22 10.46 -18.83 -8.90
C ALA A 22 10.25 -18.37 -7.44
N LYS A 23 11.34 -18.23 -6.68
CA LYS A 23 11.28 -17.73 -5.29
C LYS A 23 10.75 -16.31 -5.22
N ARG A 24 11.21 -15.43 -6.12
CA ARG A 24 10.71 -14.05 -6.20
C ARG A 24 9.21 -13.98 -6.49
N ILE A 25 8.71 -14.80 -7.42
CA ILE A 25 7.29 -14.87 -7.74
C ILE A 25 6.50 -15.39 -6.53
N ALA A 26 6.98 -16.43 -5.85
CA ALA A 26 6.33 -16.99 -4.67
C ALA A 26 6.22 -15.95 -3.54
N ARG A 27 7.32 -15.24 -3.23
CA ARG A 27 7.34 -14.17 -2.22
C ARG A 27 6.40 -13.02 -2.57
N SER A 28 6.41 -12.58 -3.83
CA SER A 28 5.50 -11.52 -4.29
C SER A 28 4.04 -11.93 -4.14
N ARG A 29 3.70 -13.19 -4.41
CA ARG A 29 2.33 -13.71 -4.22
C ARG A 29 1.96 -13.82 -2.74
N ALA A 30 2.89 -14.29 -1.90
CA ALA A 30 2.68 -14.39 -0.46
C ALA A 30 2.43 -13.00 0.17
N PHE A 31 3.23 -11.99 -0.20
CA PHE A 31 3.03 -10.60 0.20
C PHE A 31 1.65 -10.09 -0.25
N GLN A 32 1.31 -10.28 -1.53
CA GLN A 32 0.02 -9.83 -2.07
C GLN A 32 -1.14 -10.43 -1.30
N GLN A 33 -1.18 -11.75 -1.17
CA GLN A 33 -2.24 -12.46 -0.46
C GLN A 33 -2.35 -11.97 0.99
N ARG A 34 -1.22 -11.88 1.70
CA ARG A 34 -1.20 -11.48 3.10
C ARG A 34 -1.75 -10.07 3.31
N VAL A 35 -1.29 -9.10 2.51
CA VAL A 35 -1.77 -7.72 2.61
C VAL A 35 -3.25 -7.64 2.26
N THR A 36 -3.72 -8.29 1.19
CA THR A 36 -5.15 -8.21 0.85
C THR A 36 -6.05 -8.86 1.91
N ASP A 37 -5.61 -9.96 2.53
CA ASP A 37 -6.37 -10.65 3.57
C ASP A 37 -6.46 -9.82 4.85
N LEU A 38 -5.38 -9.16 5.26
CA LEU A 38 -5.36 -8.24 6.41
C LEU A 38 -6.36 -7.09 6.27
N TYR A 39 -6.72 -6.72 5.05
CA TYR A 39 -7.70 -5.67 4.78
C TYR A 39 -9.06 -6.23 4.32
N GLN A 40 -9.27 -7.54 4.44
CA GLN A 40 -10.51 -8.24 4.07
C GLN A 40 -10.91 -7.98 2.60
N CYS A 41 -9.91 -7.92 1.73
CA CYS A 41 -10.08 -7.60 0.31
C CYS A 41 -10.86 -6.28 0.10
N ARG A 42 -10.59 -5.26 0.92
CA ARG A 42 -11.14 -3.90 0.77
C ARG A 42 -10.02 -2.89 0.59
N CYS A 43 -10.31 -1.87 -0.20
CA CYS A 43 -9.41 -0.74 -0.37
C CYS A 43 -9.27 0.00 0.96
N ALA A 44 -8.04 0.18 1.43
CA ALA A 44 -7.70 0.91 2.64
C ALA A 44 -8.08 2.40 2.53
N ALA A 45 -8.08 2.96 1.33
CA ALA A 45 -8.42 4.36 1.09
C ALA A 45 -9.93 4.61 0.98
N CYS A 46 -10.68 3.81 0.21
CA CYS A 46 -12.09 4.09 -0.07
C CYS A 46 -13.08 3.03 0.44
N GLY A 47 -12.62 1.92 0.99
CA GLY A 47 -13.46 0.84 1.52
C GLY A 47 -14.13 -0.07 0.48
N ASN A 48 -14.05 0.26 -0.80
CA ASN A 48 -14.63 -0.55 -1.88
C ASN A 48 -13.98 -1.94 -1.98
N ALA A 49 -14.76 -2.91 -2.43
CA ALA A 49 -14.35 -4.28 -2.71
C ALA A 49 -15.19 -4.82 -3.86
N PHE A 50 -14.75 -4.61 -5.10
CA PHE A 50 -15.44 -5.20 -6.25
C PHE A 50 -15.14 -6.68 -6.31
N ARG A 51 -16.17 -7.50 -6.14
CA ARG A 51 -16.08 -8.96 -6.14
C ARG A 51 -16.70 -9.52 -7.42
N SER A 52 -16.00 -10.46 -8.04
CA SER A 52 -16.57 -11.28 -9.12
C SER A 52 -17.68 -12.20 -8.57
N PRO A 53 -18.77 -12.46 -9.32
CA PRO A 53 -19.70 -13.52 -8.97
C PRO A 53 -19.07 -14.92 -9.16
N ALA A 54 -18.04 -15.04 -10.00
CA ALA A 54 -17.27 -16.27 -10.18
C ALA A 54 -16.06 -16.29 -9.23
N GLY A 55 -16.17 -17.08 -8.15
CA GLY A 55 -15.12 -17.30 -7.15
C GLY A 55 -14.89 -16.13 -6.19
N ASP A 56 -13.86 -16.26 -5.36
CA ASP A 56 -13.43 -15.24 -4.38
C ASP A 56 -12.39 -14.28 -4.98
N LEU A 57 -12.71 -13.71 -6.15
CA LEU A 57 -11.85 -12.74 -6.84
C LEU A 57 -12.29 -11.32 -6.53
N TYR A 58 -11.37 -10.52 -6.01
CA TYR A 58 -11.57 -9.12 -5.65
C TYR A 58 -10.66 -8.19 -6.46
N GLU A 59 -11.17 -7.02 -6.82
CA GLU A 59 -10.38 -5.96 -7.44
C GLU A 59 -9.61 -5.17 -6.38
N ILE A 60 -8.60 -5.82 -5.78
CA ILE A 60 -7.72 -5.24 -4.76
C ILE A 60 -6.30 -5.74 -4.99
N GLU A 61 -5.35 -4.82 -4.85
CA GLU A 61 -3.92 -5.06 -4.99
C GLU A 61 -3.20 -4.72 -3.69
N ALA A 62 -2.08 -5.39 -3.44
CA ALA A 62 -1.16 -4.99 -2.38
C ALA A 62 -0.19 -3.95 -2.94
N ALA A 63 -0.41 -2.69 -2.57
CA ALA A 63 0.49 -1.59 -2.87
C ALA A 63 1.62 -1.55 -1.85
N HIS A 64 2.87 -1.54 -2.32
CA HIS A 64 4.01 -1.29 -1.44
C HIS A 64 4.08 0.19 -1.08
N ILE A 65 4.29 0.50 0.20
CA ILE A 65 4.49 1.87 0.68
C ILE A 65 5.87 2.37 0.25
N VAL A 66 6.91 1.59 0.56
CA VAL A 66 8.23 1.72 -0.04
C VAL A 66 8.27 0.81 -1.27
N PRO A 67 8.37 1.34 -2.51
CA PRO A 67 8.25 0.54 -3.73
C PRO A 67 9.26 -0.60 -3.81
N ARG A 68 8.80 -1.76 -4.29
CA ARG A 68 9.68 -2.93 -4.49
C ARG A 68 10.86 -2.64 -5.42
N GLY A 69 10.67 -1.80 -6.44
CA GLY A 69 11.75 -1.37 -7.35
C GLY A 69 12.90 -0.64 -6.67
N LEU A 70 12.68 -0.10 -5.46
CA LEU A 70 13.68 0.54 -4.61
C LEU A 70 14.11 -0.36 -3.45
N LYS A 71 13.96 -1.68 -3.61
CA LYS A 71 14.19 -2.70 -2.59
C LYS A 71 13.25 -2.61 -1.38
N GLY A 72 12.05 -2.06 -1.51
CA GLY A 72 11.07 -2.11 -0.43
C GLY A 72 10.78 -3.54 0.03
N ALA A 73 10.68 -3.74 1.35
CA ALA A 73 10.49 -5.06 1.94
C ALA A 73 9.11 -5.67 1.61
N ASP A 74 9.08 -6.99 1.41
CA ASP A 74 7.85 -7.79 1.34
C ASP A 74 7.33 -8.12 2.75
N ASP A 75 7.13 -7.09 3.57
CA ASP A 75 6.55 -7.16 4.91
C ASP A 75 5.17 -6.52 4.88
N ALA A 76 4.16 -7.14 5.48
CA ALA A 76 2.80 -6.60 5.46
C ALA A 76 2.68 -5.16 6.00
N ARG A 77 3.55 -4.75 6.93
CA ARG A 77 3.62 -3.39 7.47
C ARG A 77 4.16 -2.37 6.44
N ASN A 78 4.75 -2.83 5.35
CA ASN A 78 5.11 -2.05 4.16
C ASN A 78 4.03 -2.15 3.06
N GLY A 79 2.85 -2.70 3.35
CA GLY A 79 1.78 -2.89 2.39
C GLY A 79 0.49 -2.15 2.73
N LEU A 80 -0.24 -1.73 1.71
CA LEU A 80 -1.63 -1.28 1.78
C LEU A 80 -2.46 -2.08 0.77
N ALA A 81 -3.65 -2.54 1.16
CA ALA A 81 -4.59 -3.08 0.19
C ALA A 81 -5.33 -1.92 -0.50
N LEU A 82 -5.18 -1.74 -1.81
CA LEU A 82 -5.80 -0.64 -2.56
C LEU A 82 -6.50 -1.19 -3.81
N CYS A 83 -7.60 -0.55 -4.23
CA CYS A 83 -8.12 -0.79 -5.58
C CYS A 83 -7.16 -0.21 -6.62
N ARG A 84 -7.16 -0.72 -7.85
CA ARG A 84 -6.20 -0.31 -8.90
C ARG A 84 -6.05 1.19 -9.08
N SER A 85 -7.17 1.93 -9.07
CA SER A 85 -7.14 3.39 -9.23
C SER A 85 -6.39 4.08 -8.08
N HIS A 86 -6.64 3.66 -6.84
CA HIS A 86 -5.96 4.24 -5.68
C HIS A 86 -4.52 3.74 -5.53
N HIS A 87 -4.23 2.51 -5.94
CA HIS A 87 -2.85 2.03 -6.01
C HIS A 87 -2.03 2.89 -6.96
N TRP A 88 -2.50 3.07 -8.20
CA TRP A 88 -1.84 3.95 -9.17
C TRP A 88 -1.70 5.39 -8.66
N ALA A 89 -2.76 5.94 -8.07
CA ALA A 89 -2.73 7.31 -7.54
C ALA A 89 -1.73 7.47 -6.38
N PHE A 90 -1.60 6.47 -5.50
CA PHE A 90 -0.66 6.45 -4.39
C PHE A 90 0.79 6.35 -4.86
N ASP A 91 1.07 5.47 -5.82
CA ASP A 91 2.39 5.30 -6.44
C ASP A 91 2.86 6.57 -7.17
N ARG A 92 1.92 7.33 -7.71
CA ARG A 92 2.17 8.63 -8.36
C ARG A 92 2.14 9.80 -7.39
N GLY A 93 1.96 9.57 -6.09
CA GLY A 93 1.92 10.61 -5.08
C GLY A 93 0.79 11.62 -5.27
N LEU A 94 -0.36 11.20 -5.84
CA LEU A 94 -1.55 12.04 -5.96
C LEU A 94 -2.29 12.17 -4.63
N PHE A 95 -2.08 11.23 -3.72
CA PHE A 95 -2.43 11.35 -2.32
C PHE A 95 -1.33 10.73 -1.45
N GLY A 96 -1.26 11.18 -0.21
CA GLY A 96 -0.32 10.71 0.80
C GLY A 96 -1.06 10.34 2.08
N VAL A 97 -0.33 9.75 3.02
CA VAL A 97 -0.87 9.38 4.34
C VAL A 97 0.03 9.98 5.40
N GLY A 98 -0.54 10.88 6.20
CA GLY A 98 0.15 11.56 7.29
C GLY A 98 0.47 10.62 8.45
N GLN A 99 1.28 11.10 9.41
CA GLN A 99 1.74 10.30 10.55
C GLN A 99 0.61 9.80 11.47
N SER A 100 -0.55 10.46 11.45
CA SER A 100 -1.77 10.07 12.17
C SER A 100 -2.65 9.07 11.41
N GLY A 101 -2.26 8.68 10.19
CA GLY A 101 -3.06 7.81 9.32
C GLY A 101 -4.11 8.55 8.46
N GLY A 102 -4.19 9.87 8.57
CA GLY A 102 -5.04 10.72 7.72
C GLY A 102 -4.54 10.77 6.28
N ILE A 103 -5.45 10.70 5.33
CA ILE A 103 -5.19 10.82 3.90
C ILE A 103 -5.17 12.31 3.52
N GLU A 104 -4.12 12.70 2.80
CA GLU A 104 -3.98 14.03 2.22
C GLU A 104 -4.07 13.96 0.69
N VAL A 105 -4.95 14.79 0.12
CA VAL A 105 -5.03 15.00 -1.33
C VAL A 105 -4.72 16.48 -1.60
N PRO A 106 -3.63 16.80 -2.31
CA PRO A 106 -3.23 18.18 -2.55
C PRO A 106 -4.31 18.96 -3.31
N PRO A 107 -4.54 20.24 -2.99
CA PRO A 107 -5.58 21.04 -3.64
C PRO A 107 -5.48 21.05 -5.17
N LYS A 108 -4.25 21.11 -5.72
CA LYS A 108 -4.02 21.06 -7.17
C LYS A 108 -4.38 19.72 -7.81
N VAL A 109 -4.29 18.60 -7.06
CA VAL A 109 -4.78 17.29 -7.50
C VAL A 109 -6.31 17.26 -7.44
N ALA A 110 -6.88 17.71 -6.31
CA ALA A 110 -8.32 17.69 -6.06
C ALA A 110 -9.12 18.62 -6.99
N ALA A 111 -8.50 19.68 -7.50
CA ALA A 111 -9.10 20.62 -8.45
C ALA A 111 -9.27 20.04 -9.87
N LEU A 112 -8.53 18.98 -10.23
CA LEU A 112 -8.64 18.34 -11.54
C LEU A 112 -9.90 17.48 -11.61
N ARG A 113 -10.72 17.71 -12.63
CA ARG A 113 -11.99 16.99 -12.83
C ARG A 113 -11.78 15.49 -13.03
N GLU A 114 -10.67 15.10 -13.64
CA GLU A 114 -10.23 13.72 -13.85
C GLU A 114 -10.00 12.99 -12.52
N ASN A 115 -9.56 13.73 -11.51
CA ASN A 115 -9.23 13.23 -10.18
C ASN A 115 -10.42 13.31 -9.20
N ARG A 116 -11.63 13.58 -9.67
CA ARG A 116 -12.85 13.69 -8.83
C ARG A 116 -13.08 12.50 -7.89
N HIS A 117 -12.51 11.34 -8.21
CA HIS A 117 -12.61 10.12 -7.40
C HIS A 117 -11.68 10.14 -6.17
N LEU A 118 -10.68 11.04 -6.14
CA LEU A 118 -9.79 11.27 -5.00
C LEU A 118 -10.38 12.30 -4.02
N THR A 119 -11.24 13.21 -4.47
CA THR A 119 -11.85 14.25 -3.63
C THR A 119 -12.55 13.69 -2.38
N PRO A 120 -13.30 12.57 -2.44
CA PRO A 120 -13.88 11.98 -1.24
C PRO A 120 -12.83 11.63 -0.18
N LEU A 121 -11.60 11.29 -0.56
CA LEU A 121 -10.54 10.87 0.37
C LEU A 121 -10.00 12.00 1.23
N VAL A 122 -10.27 13.27 0.89
CA VAL A 122 -9.78 14.42 1.64
C VAL A 122 -10.19 14.30 3.10
N ALA A 123 -9.21 14.32 4.01
CA ALA A 123 -9.39 14.20 5.45
C ALA A 123 -10.06 12.88 5.91
N GLN A 124 -10.13 11.85 5.06
CA GLN A 124 -10.44 10.50 5.51
C GLN A 124 -9.22 9.89 6.21
N THR A 125 -9.44 8.94 7.10
CA THR A 125 -8.38 8.12 7.69
C THR A 125 -8.31 6.80 6.93
N LEU A 126 -7.09 6.30 6.70
CA LEU A 126 -6.93 4.95 6.16
C LEU A 126 -7.67 3.94 7.03
N ARG A 127 -8.38 3.02 6.38
CA ARG A 127 -8.92 1.84 7.07
C ARG A 127 -7.76 1.04 7.66
N PRO A 128 -7.81 0.66 8.95
CA PRO A 128 -6.78 -0.20 9.51
C PRO A 128 -6.92 -1.64 9.01
N PRO A 129 -5.84 -2.44 9.05
CA PRO A 129 -5.93 -3.88 8.89
C PRO A 129 -6.70 -4.51 10.07
N THR A 130 -7.15 -5.75 9.89
CA THR A 130 -7.87 -6.53 10.91
C THR A 130 -7.03 -6.84 12.13
N ASP A 131 -5.72 -6.99 11.95
CA ASP A 131 -4.75 -7.15 13.03
C ASP A 131 -3.86 -5.89 13.11
N PRO A 132 -3.97 -5.11 14.19
CA PRO A 132 -3.19 -3.89 14.40
C PRO A 132 -1.67 -4.10 14.41
N ALA A 133 -1.18 -5.32 14.66
CA ALA A 133 0.25 -5.62 14.58
C ALA A 133 0.83 -5.43 13.17
N PHE A 134 -0.03 -5.49 12.16
CA PHE A 134 0.31 -5.26 10.75
C PHE A 134 -0.13 -3.90 10.24
N ALA A 135 -0.44 -2.95 11.13
CA ALA A 135 -0.67 -1.57 10.72
C ALA A 135 0.53 -1.04 9.90
N PRO A 136 0.29 -0.20 8.87
CA PRO A 136 1.34 0.42 8.10
C PRO A 136 2.40 1.05 9.00
N ALA A 137 3.66 0.65 8.81
CA ALA A 137 4.72 1.15 9.65
C ALA A 137 4.89 2.65 9.45
N LYS A 138 4.96 3.39 10.56
CA LYS A 138 5.17 4.86 10.54
C LYS A 138 6.39 5.25 9.71
N ALA A 139 7.46 4.46 9.79
CA ALA A 139 8.68 4.69 9.03
C ALA A 139 8.49 4.51 7.51
N ALA A 140 7.67 3.53 7.09
CA ALA A 140 7.33 3.33 5.68
C ALA A 140 6.47 4.50 5.16
N LEU A 141 5.43 4.90 5.92
CA LEU A 141 4.59 6.04 5.57
C LEU A 141 5.40 7.34 5.48
N ALA A 142 6.29 7.60 6.44
CA ALA A 142 7.17 8.76 6.43
C ALA A 142 8.14 8.75 5.23
N TRP A 143 8.62 7.56 4.84
CA TRP A 143 9.43 7.41 3.64
C TRP A 143 8.62 7.77 2.39
N HIS A 144 7.42 7.21 2.21
CA HIS A 144 6.57 7.50 1.05
C HIS A 144 6.21 8.99 1.00
N TRP A 145 5.89 9.57 2.15
CA TRP A 145 5.61 11.00 2.28
C TRP A 145 6.75 11.85 1.73
N SER A 146 7.98 11.56 2.13
CA SER A 146 9.15 12.38 1.77
C SER A 146 9.67 12.09 0.36
N ASN A 147 9.48 10.87 -0.16
CA ASN A 147 10.12 10.41 -1.39
C ASN A 147 9.17 10.27 -2.59
N VAL A 148 7.87 10.26 -2.36
CA VAL A 148 6.85 10.10 -3.41
C VAL A 148 5.87 11.27 -3.34
N PHE A 149 5.20 11.46 -2.21
CA PHE A 149 4.15 12.47 -2.08
C PHE A 149 4.69 13.91 -2.17
N ALA A 150 5.58 14.29 -1.26
CA ALA A 150 6.10 15.66 -1.16
C ALA A 150 7.03 16.08 -2.31
N ARG A 151 7.46 15.15 -3.19
CA ARG A 151 8.26 15.53 -4.37
C ARG A 151 7.41 16.08 -5.52
N ASN A 152 6.11 15.85 -5.46
CA ASN A 152 5.18 16.29 -6.48
C ASN A 152 4.61 17.68 -6.19
N PHE A 153 4.91 18.30 -5.04
CA PHE A 153 4.34 19.57 -4.56
C PHE A 153 5.40 20.40 -3.84
#